data_AF-A0A9W9QKG2-F1
#
_entry.id   AF-A0A9W9QKG2-F1
#
_cell.length_a   1.000
_cell.length_b   1.000
_cell.length_c   1.000
_cell.angle_alpha   90.00
_cell.angle_beta   90.00
_cell.angle_gamma   90.00
#
_symmetry.space_group_name_H-M   'P 1'
#
loop_
_entity.id
_entity.type
_entity.pdbx_description
1 polymer ?
#
loop_
_entity_poly.entity_id
_entity_poly.type
_entity_poly.pdbx_seq_one_letter_code
_entity_poly.pdbx_strand_id
1 'polypeptide(L)'
;MASSWCWNCLSRLRLTPQALTPSATPRISNAPFHSTALKYGIPPKKKTSSQTVQKHRVSASIRKKKKRPERSGGGGGGRSMAPGERKAMRKRIVLSNPNALEVEGMSDLSVETMVDSRLRGSVLGLPLPMIDQLRAVQAFKPKQGWSIFRRPGTVLRRDTIEMGRLFEEISGETETPKKGKVVKKIISGMKGSGKSVHLLQAMAIGFLKNWVVITVPDARELTCANTAYTAVEGTKPLQYIQPNATSALLTRTVEANRELLAKLKVSQKHPSLPKLARGATLEDLAKLGFNDPAISWNVFQALWTELTASAPAQGLEQDFEPRPPMLVTVDDMAHWMTESEYRDADYNKIHAHDLYFVKHFLSLLKEGDSLKNGGLLLYATSASNNPNPVAFNIALDRLAARQAGISPSDPKYPNPAAYRDVDERVLELLKPLDKATSPLEVQFLGGLTRDEARGFYEYFARSGLVRDIITEQWVGEKWSLSGGGIIGELEKLGRRYRSASA
;
A
#
# COMPACT_ATOMS: atom_id res chain seq x y z
N MET A 1 68.54 42.44 20.95
CA MET A 1 67.69 42.53 19.75
C MET A 1 66.42 41.74 20.02
N ALA A 2 65.32 42.45 20.23
CA ALA A 2 64.00 41.89 20.40
C ALA A 2 63.26 41.97 19.06
N SER A 3 62.57 40.91 18.68
CA SER A 3 61.44 41.00 17.75
C SER A 3 60.36 40.03 18.18
N SER A 4 59.24 40.62 18.56
CA SER A 4 57.98 40.04 19.01
C SER A 4 57.22 39.38 17.86
N TRP A 5 56.89 38.09 17.99
CA TRP A 5 55.90 37.43 17.12
C TRP A 5 54.51 37.50 17.76
N CYS A 6 53.68 38.37 17.20
CA CYS A 6 52.28 38.56 17.56
C CYS A 6 51.42 37.35 17.18
N TRP A 7 50.78 36.75 18.18
CA TRP A 7 49.77 35.68 18.06
C TRP A 7 48.40 36.13 17.51
N ASN A 8 48.29 37.36 16.98
CA ASN A 8 47.00 37.95 16.59
C ASN A 8 46.58 37.74 15.12
N CYS A 9 47.25 36.84 14.38
CA CYS A 9 46.89 36.53 12.97
C CYS A 9 46.17 35.19 12.76
N LEU A 10 45.84 34.42 13.82
CA LEU A 10 45.10 33.16 13.69
C LEU A 10 43.57 33.30 13.80
N SER A 11 43.02 34.52 13.90
CA SER A 11 41.58 34.76 14.08
C SER A 11 40.79 35.09 12.80
N ARG A 12 41.34 34.82 11.60
CA ARG A 12 40.62 35.01 10.32
C ARG A 12 40.56 33.75 9.45
N LEU A 13 40.10 32.63 10.02
CA LEU A 13 39.55 31.53 9.24
C LEU A 13 38.07 31.35 9.61
N ARG A 14 37.18 31.83 8.73
CA ARG A 14 35.73 31.57 8.81
C ARG A 14 35.43 30.16 8.29
N LEU A 15 35.17 29.27 9.25
CA LEU A 15 34.09 28.28 9.35
C LEU A 15 33.58 27.55 8.08
N THR A 16 33.97 26.28 7.98
CA THR A 16 33.10 25.15 7.60
C THR A 16 33.38 23.98 8.57
N PRO A 17 32.61 22.89 8.54
CA PRO A 17 31.25 22.71 9.02
C PRO A 17 31.24 22.04 10.42
N GLN A 18 30.18 22.30 11.19
CA GLN A 18 30.00 21.71 12.52
C GLN A 18 29.86 20.17 12.41
N ALA A 19 30.92 19.46 12.77
CA ALA A 19 30.88 18.04 13.06
C ALA A 19 30.01 17.84 14.32
N LEU A 20 28.88 17.15 14.16
CA LEU A 20 28.06 16.69 15.28
C LEU A 20 28.76 15.51 15.95
N THR A 21 29.58 15.79 16.96
CA THR A 21 29.97 14.78 17.96
C THR A 21 28.83 14.59 18.96
N PRO A 22 28.60 13.35 19.43
CA PRO A 22 27.47 13.02 20.28
C PRO A 22 27.66 13.56 21.70
N SER A 23 26.58 14.11 22.27
CA SER A 23 26.52 14.51 23.67
C SER A 23 26.70 13.29 24.59
N ALA A 24 27.81 13.24 25.31
CA ALA A 24 28.04 12.35 26.43
C ALA A 24 27.26 12.83 27.67
N THR A 25 26.22 12.09 28.05
CA THR A 25 25.83 11.95 29.47
C THR A 25 25.57 10.47 29.75
N PRO A 26 26.08 9.91 30.86
CA PRO A 26 26.04 8.47 31.10
C PRO A 26 24.71 8.08 31.72
N ARG A 27 24.01 7.11 31.11
CA ARG A 27 23.01 6.31 31.84
C ARG A 27 23.19 4.84 31.53
N ILE A 28 23.95 4.23 32.43
CA ILE A 28 23.88 2.82 32.78
C ILE A 28 22.43 2.50 33.16
N SER A 29 21.84 1.47 32.53
CA SER A 29 21.12 0.40 33.22
C SER A 29 20.57 -0.56 32.18
N ASN A 30 21.25 -1.70 32.05
CA ASN A 30 20.67 -2.93 31.54
C ASN A 30 19.42 -3.29 32.36
N ALA A 31 18.40 -3.83 31.71
CA ALA A 31 17.42 -4.69 32.36
C ALA A 31 17.17 -5.90 31.44
N PRO A 32 17.83 -7.04 31.71
CA PRO A 32 17.56 -8.31 31.08
C PRO A 32 16.69 -9.16 32.02
N PHE A 33 15.44 -9.47 31.67
CA PHE A 33 14.69 -10.54 32.35
C PHE A 33 13.71 -11.12 31.33
N HIS A 34 14.00 -12.23 30.65
CA HIS A 34 13.96 -13.62 31.13
C HIS A 34 12.73 -13.93 32.00
N SER A 35 11.78 -14.62 31.37
CA SER A 35 10.67 -15.33 32.00
C SER A 35 11.21 -16.61 32.66
N THR A 36 11.31 -16.63 33.98
CA THR A 36 11.40 -17.87 34.75
C THR A 36 10.28 -17.91 35.78
N ALA A 37 9.66 -19.09 35.87
CA ALA A 37 8.46 -19.37 36.63
C ALA A 37 8.66 -19.17 38.14
N LEU A 38 7.73 -18.46 38.78
CA LEU A 38 7.59 -18.48 40.24
C LEU A 38 6.93 -19.80 40.66
N LYS A 39 7.73 -20.83 40.89
CA LYS A 39 7.32 -22.02 41.64
C LYS A 39 7.83 -21.90 43.08
N TYR A 40 6.88 -21.94 44.02
CA TYR A 40 7.00 -22.20 45.46
C TYR A 40 7.86 -21.24 46.31
N GLY A 41 7.23 -20.18 46.81
CA GLY A 41 7.72 -19.43 47.98
C GLY A 41 7.15 -20.01 49.29
N ILE A 42 8.03 -20.38 50.20
CA ILE A 42 7.78 -20.92 51.56
C ILE A 42 6.91 -19.94 52.38
N PRO A 43 5.94 -20.40 53.20
CA PRO A 43 5.08 -19.50 53.98
C PRO A 43 5.87 -18.70 55.02
N PRO A 44 5.56 -17.40 55.23
CA PRO A 44 6.31 -16.57 56.17
C PRO A 44 6.05 -17.01 57.63
N LYS A 45 7.13 -17.27 58.36
CA LYS A 45 7.12 -17.55 59.80
C LYS A 45 6.52 -16.36 60.56
N LYS A 46 5.56 -16.68 61.43
CA LYS A 46 4.88 -15.77 62.36
C LYS A 46 5.91 -15.23 63.37
N LYS A 47 6.20 -13.92 63.36
CA LYS A 47 7.05 -13.28 64.38
C LYS A 47 6.22 -12.90 65.59
N THR A 48 6.62 -13.44 66.73
CA THR A 48 6.20 -13.14 68.09
C THR A 48 6.52 -11.69 68.46
N SER A 49 5.63 -11.09 69.25
CA SER A 49 5.75 -9.76 69.83
C SER A 49 6.97 -9.65 70.74
N SER A 50 7.86 -8.70 70.46
CA SER A 50 8.64 -8.03 71.49
C SER A 50 8.59 -6.52 71.26
N GLN A 51 8.27 -5.81 72.32
CA GLN A 51 8.15 -4.37 72.38
C GLN A 51 9.54 -3.70 72.40
N THR A 52 9.54 -2.44 72.00
CA THR A 52 10.48 -1.37 72.37
C THR A 52 11.94 -1.48 71.94
N VAL A 53 12.26 -0.91 70.77
CA VAL A 53 13.28 0.15 70.64
C VAL A 53 12.83 1.11 69.53
N GLN A 54 12.34 2.30 69.91
CA GLN A 54 12.03 3.36 68.95
C GLN A 54 13.33 3.97 68.43
N LYS A 55 13.75 3.58 67.21
CA LYS A 55 14.79 4.29 66.47
C LYS A 55 14.23 5.61 65.95
N HIS A 56 14.40 6.68 66.72
CA HIS A 56 14.32 8.04 66.20
C HIS A 56 15.48 8.28 65.22
N ARG A 57 15.17 8.84 64.04
CA ARG A 57 16.07 9.16 62.91
C ARG A 57 16.28 8.05 61.87
N VAL A 58 15.20 7.69 61.18
CA VAL A 58 15.21 7.63 59.71
C VAL A 58 13.87 8.21 59.28
N SER A 59 13.86 9.07 58.28
CA SER A 59 12.68 9.70 57.69
C SER A 59 11.65 8.66 57.23
N ALA A 60 10.85 8.17 58.17
CA ALA A 60 9.62 7.44 57.93
C ALA A 60 8.54 8.45 57.52
N SER A 61 8.80 9.23 56.47
CA SER A 61 7.71 9.79 55.69
C SER A 61 7.08 8.59 54.99
N ILE A 62 6.12 7.95 55.66
CA ILE A 62 5.15 7.08 55.02
C ILE A 62 4.72 7.84 53.77
N ARG A 63 5.16 7.39 52.58
CA ARG A 63 4.63 7.88 51.31
C ARG A 63 3.18 7.43 51.30
N LYS A 64 2.32 8.18 52.01
CA LYS A 64 0.88 8.10 51.85
C LYS A 64 0.70 8.30 50.37
N LYS A 65 0.38 7.22 49.62
CA LYS A 65 -0.11 7.35 48.25
C LYS A 65 -1.20 8.39 48.38
N LYS A 66 -0.94 9.60 47.88
CA LYS A 66 -1.89 10.70 47.92
C LYS A 66 -3.17 10.06 47.39
N LYS A 67 -4.18 9.85 48.25
CA LYS A 67 -5.47 9.28 47.82
C LYS A 67 -5.86 10.20 46.69
N ARG A 68 -5.71 9.72 45.45
CA ARG A 68 -6.23 10.47 44.31
C ARG A 68 -7.69 10.64 44.69
N PRO A 69 -8.20 11.88 44.78
CA PRO A 69 -9.61 12.06 45.07
C PRO A 69 -10.34 11.11 44.13
N GLU A 70 -11.21 10.26 44.69
CA GLU A 70 -12.16 9.48 43.91
C GLU A 70 -12.98 10.52 43.17
N ARG A 71 -12.50 10.88 41.98
CA ARG A 71 -13.16 11.81 41.08
C ARG A 71 -14.33 11.04 40.53
N SER A 72 -15.42 11.10 41.28
CA SER A 72 -16.78 10.96 40.80
C SER A 72 -16.91 11.80 39.52
N GLY A 73 -17.00 11.14 38.37
CA GLY A 73 -17.20 11.81 37.08
C GLY A 73 -15.95 12.48 36.52
N GLY A 74 -15.60 12.10 35.29
CA GLY A 74 -14.44 12.56 34.51
C GLY A 74 -13.94 13.98 34.81
N GLY A 75 -12.69 14.10 35.27
CA GLY A 75 -12.09 15.42 35.45
C GLY A 75 -10.67 15.39 35.99
N GLY A 76 -9.70 14.94 35.18
CA GLY A 76 -8.31 15.39 35.35
C GLY A 76 -7.21 14.33 35.34
N GLY A 77 -7.49 13.16 34.77
CA GLY A 77 -6.65 12.68 33.67
C GLY A 77 -7.43 12.99 32.39
N GLY A 78 -6.79 13.47 31.33
CA GLY A 78 -7.49 13.74 30.07
C GLY A 78 -8.37 12.56 29.67
N ARG A 79 -9.56 12.82 29.09
CA ARG A 79 -10.50 11.78 28.65
C ARG A 79 -9.71 10.73 27.86
N SER A 80 -9.81 9.48 28.29
CA SER A 80 -9.17 8.39 27.55
C SER A 80 -9.78 8.35 26.15
N MET A 81 -8.93 8.34 25.14
CA MET A 81 -9.33 8.19 23.75
C MET A 81 -10.28 7.00 23.59
N ALA A 82 -11.28 7.15 22.72
CA ALA A 82 -12.25 6.11 22.44
C ALA A 82 -11.58 4.87 21.79
N PRO A 83 -12.17 3.67 21.91
CA PRO A 83 -11.70 2.49 21.19
C PRO A 83 -11.57 2.79 19.69
N GLY A 84 -10.41 2.48 19.11
CA GLY A 84 -10.15 2.72 17.68
C GLY A 84 -9.61 4.11 17.32
N GLU A 85 -9.79 5.14 18.16
CA GLU A 85 -9.37 6.52 17.86
C GLU A 85 -7.86 6.63 17.58
N ARG A 86 -7.03 5.91 18.34
CA ARG A 86 -5.57 5.86 18.12
C ARG A 86 -5.21 5.25 16.76
N LYS A 87 -5.94 4.21 16.32
CA LYS A 87 -5.72 3.56 15.01
C LYS A 87 -6.17 4.49 13.90
N ALA A 88 -7.32 5.14 14.06
CA ALA A 88 -7.84 6.13 13.13
C ALA A 88 -6.87 7.31 12.97
N MET A 89 -6.30 7.85 14.06
CA MET A 89 -5.30 8.92 13.97
C MET A 89 -4.04 8.51 13.17
N ARG A 90 -3.55 7.28 13.34
CA ARG A 90 -2.38 6.78 12.59
C ARG A 90 -2.68 6.48 11.12
N LYS A 91 -3.92 6.09 10.81
CA LYS A 91 -4.39 5.82 9.44
C LYS A 91 -4.99 7.05 8.76
N ARG A 92 -5.19 8.16 9.48
CA ARG A 92 -5.78 9.38 8.94
C ARG A 92 -4.92 9.93 7.81
N ILE A 93 -5.58 10.31 6.73
CA ILE A 93 -4.95 10.91 5.56
C ILE A 93 -5.46 12.33 5.44
N VAL A 94 -4.53 13.27 5.28
CA VAL A 94 -4.82 14.69 5.05
C VAL A 94 -4.37 15.00 3.63
N LEU A 95 -5.32 15.39 2.76
CA LEU A 95 -5.08 15.57 1.33
C LEU A 95 -4.94 17.03 0.90
N SER A 96 -5.23 17.97 1.79
CA SER A 96 -5.13 19.40 1.53
C SER A 96 -4.53 20.12 2.72
N ASN A 97 -3.74 21.15 2.41
CA ASN A 97 -3.20 22.09 3.37
C ASN A 97 -3.62 23.50 2.97
N PRO A 98 -4.47 24.18 3.76
CA PRO A 98 -4.89 25.52 3.42
C PRO A 98 -3.74 26.54 3.47
N ASN A 99 -2.67 26.26 4.21
CA ASN A 99 -1.52 27.16 4.33
C ASN A 99 -0.52 27.03 3.17
N ALA A 100 -0.66 26.02 2.32
CA ALA A 100 0.21 25.85 1.16
C ALA A 100 -0.23 26.77 0.01
N LEU A 101 0.74 27.29 -0.73
CA LEU A 101 0.47 28.12 -1.91
C LEU A 101 -0.14 27.25 -3.02
N GLU A 102 -1.08 27.82 -3.76
CA GLU A 102 -1.62 27.21 -4.95
C GLU A 102 -0.67 27.44 -6.11
N VAL A 103 -0.40 26.38 -6.89
CA VAL A 103 0.49 26.47 -8.05
C VAL A 103 -0.34 26.95 -9.25
N GLU A 104 -0.07 28.17 -9.68
CA GLU A 104 -0.72 28.78 -10.85
C GLU A 104 -0.48 27.93 -12.12
N GLY A 105 -1.54 27.74 -12.90
CA GLY A 105 -1.49 27.02 -14.17
C GLY A 105 -1.27 25.51 -14.06
N MET A 106 -1.43 24.92 -12.87
CA MET A 106 -1.35 23.47 -12.70
C MET A 106 -2.55 22.80 -13.39
N SER A 107 -2.28 21.98 -14.41
CA SER A 107 -3.31 21.23 -15.12
C SER A 107 -3.81 20.03 -14.31
N ASP A 108 -5.07 19.67 -14.55
CA ASP A 108 -5.69 18.51 -13.94
C ASP A 108 -5.48 17.26 -14.80
N LEU A 109 -5.48 16.09 -14.17
CA LEU A 109 -5.39 14.81 -14.87
C LEU A 109 -6.69 14.54 -15.63
N SER A 110 -6.60 14.53 -16.96
CA SER A 110 -7.68 14.12 -17.87
C SER A 110 -7.24 12.94 -18.76
N VAL A 111 -8.17 12.42 -19.56
CA VAL A 111 -7.89 11.34 -20.52
C VAL A 111 -6.81 11.76 -21.53
N GLU A 112 -6.84 13.01 -22.00
CA GLU A 112 -5.89 13.55 -22.99
C GLU A 112 -4.53 13.86 -22.35
N THR A 113 -4.55 14.48 -21.17
CA THR A 113 -3.35 14.93 -20.44
C THR A 113 -2.45 13.77 -20.03
N MET A 114 -3.03 12.57 -19.88
CA MET A 114 -2.33 11.37 -19.47
C MET A 114 -1.37 10.82 -20.52
N VAL A 115 -1.71 10.94 -21.81
CA VAL A 115 -0.92 10.36 -22.92
C VAL A 115 0.06 11.38 -23.51
N ASP A 116 -0.18 12.66 -23.23
CA ASP A 116 0.70 13.73 -23.69
C ASP A 116 2.11 13.60 -23.12
N SER A 117 3.05 13.32 -24.03
CA SER A 117 4.46 13.15 -23.68
C SER A 117 5.15 14.48 -23.36
N ARG A 118 4.54 15.62 -23.73
CA ARG A 118 5.06 16.97 -23.44
C ARG A 118 4.98 17.30 -21.95
N LEU A 119 4.00 16.73 -21.26
CA LEU A 119 3.76 16.95 -19.83
C LEU A 119 4.63 16.03 -18.95
N ARG A 120 5.52 15.24 -19.55
CA ARG A 120 6.46 14.39 -18.82
C ARG A 120 7.30 15.23 -17.86
N GLY A 121 7.38 14.79 -16.60
CA GLY A 121 8.10 15.48 -15.53
C GLY A 121 7.30 16.60 -14.84
N SER A 122 6.16 17.00 -15.41
CA SER A 122 5.26 17.96 -14.75
C SER A 122 4.38 17.28 -13.70
N VAL A 123 3.86 18.08 -12.76
CA VAL A 123 2.94 17.60 -11.71
C VAL A 123 1.53 17.96 -12.11
N LEU A 124 0.67 16.95 -12.26
CA LEU A 124 -0.74 17.09 -12.59
C LEU A 124 -1.60 16.95 -11.33
N GLY A 125 -2.63 17.79 -11.22
CA GLY A 125 -3.61 17.75 -10.13
C GLY A 125 -4.59 16.60 -10.29
N LEU A 126 -5.01 15.97 -9.19
CA LEU A 126 -6.11 15.02 -9.23
C LEU A 126 -7.45 15.77 -9.19
N PRO A 127 -8.38 15.49 -10.11
CA PRO A 127 -9.71 16.13 -10.11
C PRO A 127 -10.46 15.89 -8.81
N LEU A 128 -11.15 16.91 -8.29
CA LEU A 128 -11.90 16.85 -7.04
C LEU A 128 -12.92 15.70 -6.93
N PRO A 129 -13.80 15.42 -7.93
CA PRO A 129 -14.78 14.34 -7.80
C PRO A 129 -14.12 12.96 -7.66
N MET A 130 -12.96 12.78 -8.30
CA MET A 130 -12.19 11.54 -8.26
C MET A 130 -11.48 11.33 -6.92
N ILE A 131 -11.18 12.39 -6.16
CA ILE A 131 -10.51 12.26 -4.86
C ILE A 131 -11.33 11.41 -3.90
N ASP A 132 -12.67 11.56 -3.92
CA ASP A 132 -13.54 10.78 -3.05
C ASP A 132 -13.60 9.30 -3.48
N GLN A 133 -13.60 9.02 -4.79
CA GLN A 133 -13.46 7.65 -5.31
C GLN A 133 -12.11 7.03 -4.91
N LEU A 134 -11.00 7.76 -5.06
CA LEU A 134 -9.66 7.33 -4.66
C LEU A 134 -9.53 7.13 -3.14
N ARG A 135 -10.28 7.90 -2.35
CA ARG A 135 -10.37 7.73 -0.89
C ARG A 135 -11.15 6.47 -0.53
N ALA A 136 -12.27 6.19 -1.21
CA ALA A 136 -13.08 4.98 -1.01
C ALA A 136 -12.24 3.71 -1.26
N VAL A 137 -11.47 3.66 -2.35
CA VAL A 137 -10.57 2.53 -2.62
C VAL A 137 -9.28 2.50 -1.78
N GLN A 138 -9.11 3.45 -0.86
CA GLN A 138 -7.92 3.57 0.00
C GLN A 138 -6.58 3.61 -0.80
N ALA A 139 -6.59 4.31 -1.94
CA ALA A 139 -5.41 4.48 -2.78
C ALA A 139 -4.32 5.32 -2.08
N PHE A 140 -4.74 6.36 -1.37
CA PHE A 140 -3.84 7.20 -0.58
C PHE A 140 -3.32 6.44 0.64
N LYS A 141 -2.03 6.63 0.98
CA LYS A 141 -1.38 6.00 2.14
C LYS A 141 -0.88 7.05 3.14
N PRO A 142 -0.92 6.78 4.46
CA PRO A 142 -0.50 7.76 5.48
C PRO A 142 0.98 8.18 5.40
N LYS A 143 1.85 7.34 4.81
CA LYS A 143 3.29 7.64 4.68
C LYS A 143 3.61 8.61 3.53
N GLN A 144 2.67 8.82 2.62
CA GLN A 144 2.80 9.78 1.51
C GLN A 144 2.43 11.17 2.03
N GLY A 145 3.23 12.21 1.75
CA GLY A 145 2.89 13.53 2.29
C GLY A 145 2.10 14.42 1.34
N TRP A 146 0.84 14.03 1.13
CA TRP A 146 -0.19 14.86 0.49
C TRP A 146 -0.51 16.11 1.29
N SER A 147 -0.39 16.03 2.61
CA SER A 147 -0.75 17.07 3.57
C SER A 147 0.11 18.33 3.52
N ILE A 148 1.09 18.37 2.62
CA ILE A 148 2.01 19.49 2.48
C ILE A 148 1.54 20.45 1.38
N PHE A 149 0.75 19.97 0.43
CA PHE A 149 0.27 20.72 -0.72
C PHE A 149 -1.17 21.18 -0.54
N ARG A 150 -1.57 22.21 -1.31
CA ARG A 150 -2.94 22.72 -1.31
C ARG A 150 -3.93 21.68 -1.86
N ARG A 151 -3.56 21.04 -2.97
CA ARG A 151 -4.30 19.98 -3.65
C ARG A 151 -3.40 18.79 -3.96
N PRO A 152 -3.92 17.54 -3.99
CA PRO A 152 -3.11 16.37 -4.28
C PRO A 152 -2.74 16.34 -5.76
N GLY A 153 -1.44 16.21 -6.04
CA GLY A 153 -0.90 16.11 -7.39
C GLY A 153 0.10 14.97 -7.52
N THR A 154 0.24 14.43 -8.73
CA THR A 154 1.19 13.36 -9.03
C THR A 154 2.08 13.73 -10.21
N VAL A 155 3.34 13.28 -10.18
CA VAL A 155 4.30 13.50 -11.27
C VAL A 155 3.96 12.58 -12.43
N LEU A 156 3.88 13.13 -13.64
CA LEU A 156 3.74 12.34 -14.85
C LEU A 156 5.11 11.79 -15.27
N ARG A 157 5.33 10.49 -15.04
CA ARG A 157 6.58 9.80 -15.39
C ARG A 157 6.48 9.20 -16.78
N ARG A 158 7.63 8.81 -17.35
CA ARG A 158 7.64 7.94 -18.55
C ARG A 158 6.78 6.69 -18.34
N ASP A 159 6.94 6.01 -17.21
CA ASP A 159 6.19 4.79 -16.88
C ASP A 159 4.68 5.05 -16.79
N THR A 160 4.27 6.24 -16.34
CA THR A 160 2.85 6.63 -16.25
C THR A 160 2.26 6.90 -17.63
N ILE A 161 3.01 7.51 -18.54
CA ILE A 161 2.59 7.73 -19.93
C ILE A 161 2.44 6.39 -20.67
N GLU A 162 3.40 5.48 -20.48
CA GLU A 162 3.32 4.11 -21.03
C GLU A 162 2.09 3.38 -20.50
N MET A 163 1.79 3.51 -19.20
CA MET A 163 0.56 2.98 -18.62
C MET A 163 -0.68 3.62 -19.26
N GLY A 164 -0.70 4.93 -19.46
CA GLY A 164 -1.82 5.62 -20.13
C GLY A 164 -2.09 5.12 -21.54
N ARG A 165 -1.02 4.89 -22.32
CA ARG A 165 -1.10 4.26 -23.65
C ARG A 165 -1.67 2.85 -23.58
N LEU A 166 -1.28 2.04 -22.58
CA LEU A 166 -1.86 0.71 -22.39
C LEU A 166 -3.36 0.76 -22.12
N PHE A 167 -3.84 1.75 -21.34
CA PHE A 167 -5.28 1.94 -21.16
C PHE A 167 -5.99 2.28 -22.47
N GLU A 168 -5.38 3.07 -23.36
CA GLU A 168 -5.91 3.36 -24.70
C GLU A 168 -5.88 2.14 -25.62
N GLU A 169 -4.82 1.35 -25.60
CA GLU A 169 -4.74 0.10 -26.38
C GLU A 169 -5.80 -0.92 -25.97
N ILE A 170 -6.18 -0.95 -24.68
CA ILE A 170 -7.23 -1.87 -24.19
C ILE A 170 -8.63 -1.30 -24.46
N SER A 171 -8.84 0.01 -24.26
CA SER A 171 -10.16 0.66 -24.39
C SER A 171 -10.48 1.17 -25.79
N GLY A 172 -9.49 1.26 -26.67
CA GLY A 172 -9.60 1.95 -27.95
C GLY A 172 -10.65 1.33 -28.87
N GLU A 173 -11.40 2.19 -29.56
CA GLU A 173 -12.37 1.77 -30.59
C GLU A 173 -11.65 1.17 -31.80
N THR A 174 -10.43 1.66 -32.10
CA THR A 174 -9.57 1.21 -33.18
C THR A 174 -9.10 -0.24 -32.96
N GLU A 175 -9.10 -1.05 -34.02
CA GLU A 175 -8.64 -2.45 -34.08
C GLU A 175 -7.13 -2.56 -33.75
N THR A 176 -6.76 -2.35 -32.50
CA THR A 176 -5.38 -2.50 -32.00
C THR A 176 -5.15 -3.93 -31.50
N PRO A 177 -3.91 -4.45 -31.56
CA PRO A 177 -3.61 -5.85 -31.25
C PRO A 177 -3.90 -6.28 -29.81
N LYS A 178 -4.27 -5.36 -28.91
CA LYS A 178 -4.59 -5.61 -27.49
C LYS A 178 -6.03 -5.28 -27.10
N LYS A 179 -6.90 -4.95 -28.06
CA LYS A 179 -8.33 -4.71 -27.80
C LYS A 179 -8.97 -5.91 -27.10
N GLY A 180 -9.61 -5.66 -25.95
CA GLY A 180 -10.23 -6.72 -25.14
C GLY A 180 -9.25 -7.71 -24.49
N LYS A 181 -7.93 -7.51 -24.58
CA LYS A 181 -6.95 -8.37 -23.91
C LYS A 181 -6.77 -7.98 -22.46
N VAL A 182 -6.42 -8.96 -21.64
CA VAL A 182 -6.03 -8.75 -20.25
C VAL A 182 -4.53 -8.54 -20.19
N VAL A 183 -4.10 -7.39 -19.67
CA VAL A 183 -2.67 -7.12 -19.43
C VAL A 183 -2.39 -7.37 -17.95
N LYS A 184 -1.32 -8.12 -17.65
CA LYS A 184 -0.95 -8.49 -16.27
C LYS A 184 0.44 -7.98 -15.97
N LYS A 185 0.57 -7.11 -14.97
CA LYS A 185 1.86 -6.53 -14.57
C LYS A 185 2.12 -6.65 -13.07
N ILE A 186 3.34 -7.05 -12.74
CA ILE A 186 3.88 -6.95 -11.39
C ILE A 186 4.85 -5.76 -11.32
N ILE A 187 4.50 -4.76 -10.56
CA ILE A 187 5.29 -3.55 -10.32
C ILE A 187 6.27 -3.83 -9.18
N SER A 188 7.56 -3.89 -9.51
CA SER A 188 8.64 -4.01 -8.55
C SER A 188 9.52 -2.76 -8.55
N GLY A 189 10.40 -2.60 -7.57
CA GLY A 189 11.29 -1.44 -7.49
C GLY A 189 11.80 -1.15 -6.08
N MET A 190 12.72 -0.20 -5.99
CA MET A 190 13.35 0.19 -4.72
C MET A 190 12.37 0.83 -3.72
N LYS A 191 12.76 0.90 -2.45
CA LYS A 191 11.98 1.61 -1.42
C LYS A 191 11.83 3.08 -1.79
N GLY A 192 10.59 3.59 -1.73
CA GLY A 192 10.32 4.99 -2.06
C GLY A 192 10.27 5.32 -3.56
N SER A 193 10.32 4.33 -4.46
CA SER A 193 10.26 4.56 -5.91
C SER A 193 8.88 4.98 -6.45
N GLY A 194 7.84 5.01 -5.61
CA GLY A 194 6.50 5.47 -5.99
C GLY A 194 5.53 4.37 -6.45
N LYS A 195 5.80 3.09 -6.20
CA LYS A 195 4.94 1.95 -6.61
C LYS A 195 3.45 2.12 -6.27
N SER A 196 3.12 2.41 -5.01
CA SER A 196 1.73 2.64 -4.59
C SER A 196 1.10 3.89 -5.23
N VAL A 197 1.91 4.92 -5.55
CA VAL A 197 1.42 6.11 -6.27
C VAL A 197 1.18 5.79 -7.75
N HIS A 198 2.00 4.92 -8.34
CA HIS A 198 1.78 4.44 -9.70
C HIS A 198 0.49 3.62 -9.82
N LEU A 199 0.18 2.76 -8.82
CA LEU A 199 -1.13 2.12 -8.72
C LEU A 199 -2.27 3.15 -8.59
N LEU A 200 -2.08 4.20 -7.77
CA LEU A 200 -3.07 5.27 -7.62
C LEU A 200 -3.32 5.98 -8.96
N GLN A 201 -2.27 6.26 -9.72
CA GLN A 201 -2.39 6.82 -11.07
C GLN A 201 -3.19 5.87 -11.98
N ALA A 202 -2.94 4.56 -11.93
CA ALA A 202 -3.73 3.59 -12.68
C ALA A 202 -5.21 3.63 -12.32
N MET A 203 -5.53 3.71 -11.02
CA MET A 203 -6.92 3.83 -10.54
C MET A 203 -7.58 5.11 -11.04
N ALA A 204 -6.87 6.23 -10.97
CA ALA A 204 -7.35 7.52 -11.47
C ALA A 204 -7.72 7.43 -12.96
N ILE A 205 -6.87 6.79 -13.76
CA ILE A 205 -7.10 6.58 -15.20
C ILE A 205 -8.29 5.66 -15.43
N GLY A 206 -8.41 4.58 -14.64
CA GLY A 206 -9.56 3.68 -14.68
C GLY A 206 -10.87 4.42 -14.45
N PHE A 207 -10.93 5.30 -13.44
CA PHE A 207 -12.12 6.11 -13.18
C PHE A 207 -12.43 7.10 -14.31
N LEU A 208 -11.43 7.78 -14.87
CA LEU A 208 -11.63 8.69 -16.02
C LEU A 208 -12.21 7.98 -17.24
N LYS A 209 -11.85 6.70 -17.44
CA LYS A 209 -12.34 5.88 -18.56
C LYS A 209 -13.58 5.06 -18.23
N ASN A 210 -14.23 5.28 -17.09
CA ASN A 210 -15.40 4.53 -16.66
C ASN A 210 -15.16 3.00 -16.54
N TRP A 211 -13.95 2.60 -16.13
CA TRP A 211 -13.63 1.21 -15.83
C TRP A 211 -14.07 0.85 -14.41
N VAL A 212 -14.37 -0.43 -14.18
CA VAL A 212 -14.66 -0.92 -12.83
C VAL A 212 -13.33 -1.16 -12.10
N VAL A 213 -13.11 -0.42 -11.01
CA VAL A 213 -11.87 -0.48 -10.23
C VAL A 213 -12.10 -1.31 -8.96
N ILE A 214 -11.36 -2.41 -8.83
CA ILE A 214 -11.35 -3.28 -7.64
C ILE A 214 -9.95 -3.27 -7.03
N THR A 215 -9.85 -2.98 -5.74
CA THR A 215 -8.54 -2.77 -5.09
C THR A 215 -8.39 -3.58 -3.81
N VAL A 216 -7.18 -4.10 -3.62
CA VAL A 216 -6.70 -4.61 -2.35
C VAL A 216 -5.58 -3.68 -1.89
N PRO A 217 -5.87 -2.71 -0.99
CA PRO A 217 -4.93 -1.65 -0.63
C PRO A 217 -3.77 -2.12 0.24
N ASP A 218 -3.90 -3.24 0.95
CA ASP A 218 -2.83 -3.81 1.77
C ASP A 218 -3.02 -5.32 1.87
N ALA A 219 -2.24 -6.07 1.11
CA ALA A 219 -2.27 -7.53 1.11
C ALA A 219 -1.96 -8.15 2.48
N ARG A 220 -1.21 -7.44 3.35
CA ARG A 220 -0.88 -7.90 4.71
C ARG A 220 -2.09 -8.06 5.60
N GLU A 221 -3.11 -7.22 5.45
CA GLU A 221 -4.32 -7.29 6.30
C GLU A 221 -5.00 -8.67 6.19
N LEU A 222 -4.83 -9.34 5.06
CA LEU A 222 -5.40 -10.66 4.81
C LEU A 222 -4.55 -11.81 5.37
N THR A 223 -3.30 -11.57 5.77
CA THR A 223 -2.39 -12.63 6.24
C THR A 223 -1.98 -12.49 7.71
N CYS A 224 -2.15 -11.32 8.32
CA CYS A 224 -1.77 -11.04 9.72
C CYS A 224 -2.79 -11.47 10.80
N ALA A 225 -3.59 -12.51 10.56
CA ALA A 225 -4.50 -13.09 11.57
C ALA A 225 -5.36 -12.11 12.38
N ASN A 226 -5.78 -10.99 11.79
CA ASN A 226 -6.49 -9.91 12.50
C ASN A 226 -7.99 -9.86 12.18
N THR A 227 -8.44 -10.62 11.17
CA THR A 227 -9.86 -10.75 10.79
C THR A 227 -10.37 -12.16 11.08
N ALA A 228 -11.68 -12.30 11.26
CA ALA A 228 -12.30 -13.62 11.39
C ALA A 228 -12.14 -14.41 10.09
N TYR A 229 -11.99 -15.72 10.24
CA TYR A 229 -11.85 -16.67 9.13
C TYR A 229 -12.63 -17.96 9.45
N THR A 230 -13.10 -18.64 8.42
CA THR A 230 -13.89 -19.87 8.55
C THR A 230 -13.44 -20.88 7.50
N ALA A 231 -13.28 -22.14 7.90
CA ALA A 231 -12.99 -23.24 6.98
C ALA A 231 -14.20 -23.56 6.09
N VAL A 232 -13.95 -23.95 4.85
CA VAL A 232 -14.98 -24.38 3.90
C VAL A 232 -14.92 -25.90 3.76
N GLU A 233 -16.02 -26.55 4.15
CA GLU A 233 -16.16 -28.00 4.07
C GLU A 233 -16.10 -28.49 2.61
N GLY A 234 -15.50 -29.66 2.39
CA GLY A 234 -15.43 -30.30 1.07
C GLY A 234 -14.31 -29.83 0.14
N THR A 235 -13.42 -28.95 0.60
CA THR A 235 -12.27 -28.46 -0.20
C THR A 235 -10.98 -29.23 0.10
N LYS A 236 -10.18 -29.53 -0.93
CA LYS A 236 -8.85 -30.16 -0.82
C LYS A 236 -7.80 -29.33 -1.60
N PRO A 237 -6.77 -28.73 -0.98
CA PRO A 237 -6.59 -28.55 0.47
C PRO A 237 -7.74 -27.74 1.09
N LEU A 238 -7.87 -27.82 2.42
CA LEU A 238 -8.87 -27.09 3.19
C LEU A 238 -8.67 -25.59 2.98
N GLN A 239 -9.70 -24.93 2.47
CA GLN A 239 -9.66 -23.50 2.16
C GLN A 239 -10.44 -22.68 3.17
N TYR A 240 -10.03 -21.41 3.31
CA TYR A 240 -10.55 -20.53 4.35
C TYR A 240 -11.13 -19.24 3.76
N ILE A 241 -12.34 -18.87 4.19
CA ILE A 241 -13.00 -17.62 3.82
C ILE A 241 -12.77 -16.57 4.91
N GLN A 242 -12.64 -15.31 4.50
CA GLN A 242 -12.54 -14.15 5.38
C GLN A 242 -13.75 -13.22 5.19
N PRO A 243 -14.87 -13.43 5.94
CA PRO A 243 -16.15 -12.75 5.70
C PRO A 243 -16.10 -11.23 5.92
N ASN A 244 -15.34 -10.77 6.93
CA ASN A 244 -15.23 -9.34 7.23
C ASN A 244 -14.37 -8.60 6.18
N ALA A 245 -13.31 -9.25 5.68
CA ALA A 245 -12.43 -8.66 4.68
C ALA A 245 -13.13 -8.53 3.30
N THR A 246 -13.96 -9.52 2.96
CA THR A 246 -14.80 -9.53 1.75
C THR A 246 -15.92 -8.48 1.83
N SER A 247 -16.61 -8.34 2.96
CA SER A 247 -17.57 -7.24 3.21
C SER A 247 -16.90 -5.86 3.03
N ALA A 248 -15.72 -5.67 3.61
CA ALA A 248 -14.96 -4.43 3.43
C ALA A 248 -14.50 -4.20 1.97
N LEU A 249 -14.17 -5.24 1.21
CA LEU A 249 -13.91 -5.12 -0.23
C LEU A 249 -15.15 -4.64 -0.98
N LEU A 250 -16.30 -5.28 -0.78
CA LEU A 250 -17.57 -4.91 -1.43
C LEU A 250 -17.95 -3.46 -1.13
N THR A 251 -17.80 -3.03 0.13
CA THR A 251 -18.05 -1.64 0.56
C THR A 251 -17.25 -0.65 -0.30
N ARG A 252 -15.94 -0.89 -0.41
CA ARG A 252 -15.02 -0.01 -1.17
C ARG A 252 -15.33 -0.03 -2.66
N THR A 253 -15.65 -1.20 -3.21
CA THR A 253 -16.01 -1.34 -4.63
C THR A 253 -17.30 -0.59 -4.96
N VAL A 254 -18.31 -0.66 -4.08
CA VAL A 254 -19.59 0.05 -4.26
C VAL A 254 -19.40 1.56 -4.15
N GLU A 255 -18.72 2.03 -3.10
CA GLU A 255 -18.48 3.47 -2.89
C GLU A 255 -17.68 4.10 -4.03
N ALA A 256 -16.68 3.39 -4.56
CA ALA A 256 -15.82 3.90 -5.62
C ALA A 256 -16.46 3.88 -7.02
N ASN A 257 -17.26 2.86 -7.34
CA ASN A 257 -17.81 2.64 -8.68
C ASN A 257 -19.32 2.88 -8.75
N ARG A 258 -19.87 3.65 -7.81
CA ARG A 258 -21.32 3.82 -7.63
C ARG A 258 -22.06 4.20 -8.93
N GLU A 259 -21.51 5.17 -9.67
CA GLU A 259 -22.13 5.67 -10.91
C GLU A 259 -22.22 4.60 -12.02
N LEU A 260 -21.29 3.64 -12.03
CA LEU A 260 -21.28 2.54 -13.01
C LEU A 260 -22.17 1.40 -12.55
N LEU A 261 -22.05 0.98 -11.29
CA LEU A 261 -22.79 -0.15 -10.74
C LEU A 261 -24.30 0.10 -10.63
N ALA A 262 -24.71 1.37 -10.50
CA ALA A 262 -26.12 1.76 -10.50
C ALA A 262 -26.77 1.61 -11.89
N LYS A 263 -25.99 1.76 -12.98
CA LYS A 263 -26.48 1.63 -14.36
C LYS A 263 -26.60 0.16 -14.77
N LEU A 264 -25.67 -0.66 -14.31
CA LEU A 264 -25.60 -2.07 -14.68
C LEU A 264 -26.64 -2.91 -13.91
N LYS A 265 -27.49 -3.62 -14.66
CA LYS A 265 -28.45 -4.59 -14.12
C LYS A 265 -27.84 -5.99 -13.97
N VAL A 266 -28.41 -6.79 -13.07
CA VAL A 266 -28.06 -8.21 -12.87
C VAL A 266 -28.52 -9.03 -14.08
N SER A 267 -27.64 -9.86 -14.63
CA SER A 267 -27.84 -10.59 -15.89
C SER A 267 -27.74 -12.12 -15.77
N GLN A 268 -27.20 -12.62 -14.66
CA GLN A 268 -26.98 -14.04 -14.37
C GLN A 268 -27.89 -14.52 -13.23
N LYS A 269 -28.07 -15.84 -13.15
CA LYS A 269 -28.83 -16.48 -12.07
C LYS A 269 -27.87 -16.93 -10.97
N HIS A 270 -28.10 -16.43 -9.75
CA HIS A 270 -27.28 -16.75 -8.56
C HIS A 270 -28.07 -17.59 -7.57
N PRO A 271 -28.00 -18.94 -7.63
CA PRO A 271 -28.78 -19.82 -6.74
C PRO A 271 -28.37 -19.70 -5.27
N SER A 272 -27.14 -19.25 -4.99
CA SER A 272 -26.62 -19.02 -3.65
C SER A 272 -27.22 -17.80 -2.95
N LEU A 273 -27.98 -16.95 -3.67
CA LEU A 273 -28.50 -15.67 -3.17
C LEU A 273 -30.02 -15.56 -3.44
N PRO A 274 -30.87 -16.23 -2.64
CA PRO A 274 -32.31 -16.28 -2.89
C PRO A 274 -33.04 -14.95 -2.60
N LYS A 275 -32.39 -13.96 -1.97
CA LYS A 275 -33.00 -12.68 -1.55
C LYS A 275 -32.94 -11.56 -2.61
N LEU A 276 -32.51 -11.85 -3.84
CA LEU A 276 -32.35 -10.81 -4.87
C LEU A 276 -33.68 -10.49 -5.56
N ALA A 277 -34.05 -9.20 -5.60
CA ALA A 277 -35.21 -8.73 -6.35
C ALA A 277 -34.99 -8.85 -7.87
N ARG A 278 -36.04 -9.15 -8.63
CA ARG A 278 -35.97 -9.19 -10.10
C ARG A 278 -35.69 -7.78 -10.64
N GLY A 279 -34.69 -7.64 -11.49
CA GLY A 279 -34.28 -6.34 -12.07
C GLY A 279 -33.42 -5.49 -11.13
N ALA A 280 -32.86 -6.05 -10.05
CA ALA A 280 -31.93 -5.35 -9.17
C ALA A 280 -30.67 -4.88 -9.92
N THR A 281 -30.09 -3.77 -9.47
CA THR A 281 -28.81 -3.26 -9.98
C THR A 281 -27.63 -4.04 -9.37
N LEU A 282 -26.46 -3.96 -9.99
CA LEU A 282 -25.23 -4.52 -9.41
C LEU A 282 -24.84 -3.83 -8.10
N GLU A 283 -25.20 -2.55 -7.93
CA GLU A 283 -25.06 -1.84 -6.66
C GLU A 283 -25.88 -2.52 -5.55
N ASP A 284 -27.14 -2.86 -5.82
CA ASP A 284 -28.01 -3.51 -4.84
C ASP A 284 -27.54 -4.93 -4.49
N LEU A 285 -27.04 -5.68 -5.49
CA LEU A 285 -26.42 -6.99 -5.27
C LEU A 285 -25.24 -6.87 -4.30
N ALA A 286 -24.32 -5.93 -4.53
CA ALA A 286 -23.14 -5.76 -3.70
C ALA A 286 -23.47 -5.26 -2.28
N LYS A 287 -24.52 -4.44 -2.12
CA LYS A 287 -25.02 -3.98 -0.81
C LYS A 287 -25.49 -5.12 0.09
N LEU A 288 -25.99 -6.23 -0.47
CA LEU A 288 -26.37 -7.41 0.32
C LEU A 288 -25.16 -7.98 1.08
N GLY A 289 -24.00 -8.09 0.43
CA GLY A 289 -22.77 -8.62 1.03
C GLY A 289 -22.03 -7.62 1.91
N PHE A 290 -22.27 -6.32 1.73
CA PHE A 290 -21.81 -5.29 2.66
C PHE A 290 -22.51 -5.41 4.02
N ASN A 291 -23.84 -5.52 4.02
CA ASN A 291 -24.66 -5.55 5.24
C ASN A 291 -24.52 -6.85 6.03
N ASP A 292 -24.32 -7.98 5.34
CA ASP A 292 -24.18 -9.29 5.97
C ASP A 292 -22.84 -9.95 5.61
N PRO A 293 -21.85 -9.93 6.53
CA PRO A 293 -20.56 -10.59 6.34
C PRO A 293 -20.64 -12.09 6.12
N ALA A 294 -21.68 -12.80 6.57
CA ALA A 294 -21.75 -14.26 6.44
C ALA A 294 -21.91 -14.71 4.98
N ILE A 295 -22.65 -13.93 4.19
CA ILE A 295 -22.90 -14.19 2.76
C ILE A 295 -21.96 -13.41 1.82
N SER A 296 -21.10 -12.55 2.37
CA SER A 296 -20.31 -11.59 1.60
C SER A 296 -19.41 -12.24 0.54
N TRP A 297 -18.87 -13.43 0.81
CA TRP A 297 -18.07 -14.17 -0.17
C TRP A 297 -18.90 -14.66 -1.36
N ASN A 298 -20.08 -15.21 -1.10
CA ASN A 298 -20.98 -15.68 -2.16
C ASN A 298 -21.50 -14.51 -3.00
N VAL A 299 -21.78 -13.38 -2.36
CA VAL A 299 -22.13 -12.11 -3.03
C VAL A 299 -20.97 -11.62 -3.89
N PHE A 300 -19.73 -11.67 -3.39
CA PHE A 300 -18.56 -11.29 -4.16
C PHE A 300 -18.36 -12.19 -5.39
N GLN A 301 -18.54 -13.50 -5.26
CA GLN A 301 -18.47 -14.43 -6.39
C GLN A 301 -19.57 -14.13 -7.42
N ALA A 302 -20.80 -13.85 -6.97
CA ALA A 302 -21.90 -13.45 -7.85
C ALA A 302 -21.62 -12.12 -8.57
N LEU A 303 -21.11 -11.12 -7.85
CA LEU A 303 -20.71 -9.85 -8.43
C LEU A 303 -19.59 -10.05 -9.47
N TRP A 304 -18.61 -10.91 -9.17
CA TRP A 304 -17.52 -11.20 -10.09
C TRP A 304 -17.98 -11.87 -11.38
N THR A 305 -18.90 -12.85 -11.28
CA THR A 305 -19.47 -13.51 -12.47
C THR A 305 -20.33 -12.56 -13.30
N GLU A 306 -21.02 -11.60 -12.68
CA GLU A 306 -21.75 -10.53 -13.38
C GLU A 306 -20.83 -9.56 -14.12
N LEU A 307 -19.75 -9.13 -13.48
CA LEU A 307 -18.80 -8.17 -14.07
C LEU A 307 -17.98 -8.80 -15.20
N THR A 308 -17.75 -10.11 -15.15
CA THR A 308 -17.05 -10.88 -16.18
C THR A 308 -17.98 -11.53 -17.19
N ALA A 309 -19.30 -11.34 -17.07
CA ALA A 309 -20.26 -11.84 -18.05
C ALA A 309 -20.11 -11.11 -19.38
N SER A 310 -20.01 -11.88 -20.47
CA SER A 310 -20.03 -11.34 -21.84
C SER A 310 -21.39 -11.51 -22.51
N ALA A 311 -22.26 -12.37 -21.97
CA ALA A 311 -23.62 -12.59 -22.46
C ALA A 311 -24.57 -12.81 -21.26
N PRO A 312 -25.86 -12.42 -21.39
CA PRO A 312 -26.88 -12.64 -20.37
C PRO A 312 -27.26 -14.11 -20.24
N ALA A 313 -27.81 -14.49 -19.08
CA ALA A 313 -28.44 -15.80 -18.91
C ALA A 313 -29.79 -15.87 -19.63
N GLN A 314 -30.18 -17.08 -20.04
CA GLN A 314 -31.45 -17.36 -20.71
C GLN A 314 -32.64 -16.79 -19.90
N GLY A 315 -33.35 -15.83 -20.51
CA GLY A 315 -34.51 -15.14 -19.96
C GLY A 315 -34.26 -13.73 -19.39
N LEU A 316 -33.04 -13.20 -19.43
CA LEU A 316 -32.66 -11.86 -18.94
C LEU A 316 -32.00 -10.97 -20.03
N GLU A 317 -32.30 -11.27 -21.30
CA GLU A 317 -31.58 -10.69 -22.45
C GLU A 317 -31.90 -9.22 -22.73
N GLN A 318 -33.10 -8.77 -22.40
CA GLN A 318 -33.60 -7.43 -22.77
C GLN A 318 -32.87 -6.27 -22.07
N ASP A 319 -32.22 -6.53 -20.94
CA ASP A 319 -31.65 -5.53 -20.03
C ASP A 319 -30.11 -5.59 -19.97
N PHE A 320 -29.47 -6.35 -20.86
CA PHE A 320 -28.02 -6.57 -20.80
C PHE A 320 -27.24 -5.48 -21.53
N GLU A 321 -26.43 -4.75 -20.77
CA GLU A 321 -25.40 -3.86 -21.31
C GLU A 321 -24.03 -4.56 -21.31
N PRO A 322 -23.22 -4.39 -22.38
CA PRO A 322 -21.83 -4.85 -22.41
C PRO A 322 -21.06 -4.34 -21.19
N ARG A 323 -20.39 -5.25 -20.49
CA ARG A 323 -19.67 -4.90 -19.26
C ARG A 323 -18.39 -4.12 -19.58
N PRO A 324 -18.09 -3.06 -18.82
CA PRO A 324 -16.87 -2.29 -19.01
C PRO A 324 -15.62 -3.11 -18.62
N PRO A 325 -14.44 -2.75 -19.13
CA PRO A 325 -13.19 -3.36 -18.68
C PRO A 325 -12.94 -3.13 -17.18
N MET A 326 -12.15 -4.02 -16.58
CA MET A 326 -11.86 -3.98 -15.15
C MET A 326 -10.40 -3.67 -14.86
N LEU A 327 -10.16 -2.85 -13.84
CA LEU A 327 -8.84 -2.64 -13.25
C LEU A 327 -8.80 -3.33 -11.88
N VAL A 328 -7.90 -4.29 -11.73
CA VAL A 328 -7.63 -4.93 -10.43
C VAL A 328 -6.27 -4.48 -9.95
N THR A 329 -6.22 -3.90 -8.75
CA THR A 329 -4.97 -3.48 -8.12
C THR A 329 -4.75 -4.18 -6.80
N VAL A 330 -3.52 -4.63 -6.54
CA VAL A 330 -3.11 -5.20 -5.25
C VAL A 330 -1.81 -4.54 -4.83
N ASP A 331 -1.76 -3.99 -3.62
CA ASP A 331 -0.55 -3.44 -3.02
C ASP A 331 0.00 -4.40 -1.96
N ASP A 332 1.33 -4.39 -1.80
CA ASP A 332 2.09 -5.22 -0.86
C ASP A 332 1.99 -6.75 -1.05
N MET A 333 1.92 -7.20 -2.30
CA MET A 333 1.68 -8.60 -2.69
C MET A 333 2.66 -9.62 -2.07
N ALA A 334 3.87 -9.19 -1.67
CA ALA A 334 4.88 -10.07 -1.08
C ALA A 334 4.36 -10.82 0.17
N HIS A 335 3.41 -10.25 0.91
CA HIS A 335 2.78 -10.92 2.07
C HIS A 335 1.90 -12.12 1.70
N TRP A 336 1.50 -12.25 0.44
CA TRP A 336 0.73 -13.41 -0.04
C TRP A 336 1.62 -14.59 -0.45
N MET A 337 2.93 -14.38 -0.54
CA MET A 337 3.91 -15.37 -1.00
C MET A 337 4.60 -16.09 0.17
N THR A 338 3.96 -16.09 1.33
CA THR A 338 4.45 -16.70 2.56
C THR A 338 3.31 -17.40 3.29
N GLU A 339 3.66 -18.19 4.30
CA GLU A 339 2.68 -18.63 5.29
C GLU A 339 2.00 -17.43 5.97
N SER A 340 0.71 -17.57 6.23
CA SER A 340 -0.05 -16.59 7.00
C SER A 340 0.12 -16.81 8.50
N GLU A 341 -0.32 -15.84 9.30
CA GLU A 341 -0.36 -15.96 10.76
C GLU A 341 -1.57 -16.78 11.25
N TYR A 342 -2.50 -17.14 10.35
CA TYR A 342 -3.68 -17.95 10.67
C TYR A 342 -3.30 -19.40 10.97
N ARG A 343 -4.14 -20.09 11.75
CA ARG A 343 -3.90 -21.45 12.22
C ARG A 343 -5.04 -22.39 11.83
N ASP A 344 -4.69 -23.60 11.44
CA ASP A 344 -5.64 -24.70 11.28
C ASP A 344 -6.06 -25.28 12.64
N ALA A 345 -7.03 -26.20 12.66
CA ALA A 345 -7.42 -27.02 13.81
C ALA A 345 -6.22 -27.77 14.41
N ASP A 346 -5.28 -28.22 13.58
CA ASP A 346 -4.02 -28.86 14.00
C ASP A 346 -2.95 -27.86 14.47
N TYR A 347 -3.29 -26.59 14.61
CA TYR A 347 -2.39 -25.51 15.02
C TYR A 347 -1.20 -25.25 14.06
N ASN A 348 -1.26 -25.80 12.86
CA ASN A 348 -0.31 -25.50 11.78
C ASN A 348 -0.63 -24.14 11.15
N LYS A 349 0.40 -23.43 10.67
CA LYS A 349 0.18 -22.18 9.95
C LYS A 349 -0.47 -22.47 8.61
N ILE A 350 -1.48 -21.68 8.27
CA ILE A 350 -2.16 -21.80 6.98
C ILE A 350 -1.36 -21.04 5.93
N HIS A 351 -1.12 -21.64 4.77
CA HIS A 351 -0.46 -20.96 3.66
C HIS A 351 -1.35 -19.83 3.11
N ALA A 352 -0.79 -18.67 2.75
CA ALA A 352 -1.62 -17.56 2.27
C ALA A 352 -2.43 -17.90 1.00
N HIS A 353 -1.92 -18.81 0.15
CA HIS A 353 -2.65 -19.31 -1.03
C HIS A 353 -3.88 -20.17 -0.71
N ASP A 354 -4.03 -20.66 0.53
CA ASP A 354 -5.20 -21.46 0.95
C ASP A 354 -6.35 -20.56 1.45
N LEU A 355 -6.11 -19.25 1.59
CA LEU A 355 -7.16 -18.26 1.83
C LEU A 355 -7.90 -17.98 0.52
N TYR A 356 -9.22 -18.20 0.48
CA TYR A 356 -10.05 -18.04 -0.73
C TYR A 356 -9.91 -16.66 -1.37
N PHE A 357 -9.89 -15.61 -0.54
CA PHE A 357 -9.73 -14.23 -1.00
C PHE A 357 -8.42 -14.07 -1.78
N VAL A 358 -7.30 -14.48 -1.17
CA VAL A 358 -5.97 -14.37 -1.77
C VAL A 358 -5.89 -15.24 -3.02
N LYS A 359 -6.33 -16.50 -2.92
CA LYS A 359 -6.37 -17.45 -4.03
C LYS A 359 -7.12 -16.90 -5.24
N HIS A 360 -8.24 -16.23 -5.04
CA HIS A 360 -9.01 -15.63 -6.13
C HIS A 360 -8.16 -14.60 -6.90
N PHE A 361 -7.56 -13.62 -6.22
CA PHE A 361 -6.72 -12.63 -6.90
C PHE A 361 -5.47 -13.26 -7.52
N LEU A 362 -4.82 -14.20 -6.85
CA LEU A 362 -3.68 -14.94 -7.42
C LEU A 362 -4.07 -15.78 -8.64
N SER A 363 -5.29 -16.33 -8.68
CA SER A 363 -5.78 -17.08 -9.84
C SER A 363 -5.93 -16.19 -11.08
N LEU A 364 -6.18 -14.89 -10.92
CA LEU A 364 -6.23 -13.94 -12.03
C LEU A 364 -4.86 -13.76 -12.70
N LEU A 365 -3.76 -13.96 -11.95
CA LEU A 365 -2.41 -13.92 -12.49
C LEU A 365 -2.09 -15.15 -13.33
N LYS A 366 -2.57 -16.33 -12.92
CA LYS A 366 -2.42 -17.57 -13.69
C LYS A 366 -3.11 -17.46 -15.05
N GLU A 367 -2.61 -18.20 -16.02
CA GLU A 367 -3.19 -18.27 -17.35
C GLU A 367 -4.49 -19.11 -17.29
N GLY A 368 -5.61 -18.56 -17.78
CA GLY A 368 -6.96 -19.11 -17.60
C GLY A 368 -8.05 -18.03 -17.76
N ASP A 369 -9.28 -18.32 -17.28
CA ASP A 369 -10.51 -17.48 -17.23
C ASP A 369 -10.27 -16.06 -16.64
N SER A 370 -9.44 -15.29 -17.32
CA SER A 370 -9.13 -13.91 -17.05
C SER A 370 -10.21 -13.03 -17.68
N LEU A 371 -10.40 -11.85 -17.07
CA LEU A 371 -11.40 -10.83 -17.40
C LEU A 371 -11.81 -10.87 -18.89
N LYS A 372 -12.95 -11.52 -19.19
CA LYS A 372 -13.41 -11.76 -20.57
C LYS A 372 -13.66 -10.47 -21.35
N ASN A 373 -14.01 -9.41 -20.63
CA ASN A 373 -14.32 -8.09 -21.14
C ASN A 373 -13.07 -7.20 -21.27
N GLY A 374 -11.88 -7.78 -21.11
CA GLY A 374 -10.62 -7.06 -21.07
C GLY A 374 -10.36 -6.37 -19.73
N GLY A 375 -9.11 -5.97 -19.51
CA GLY A 375 -8.75 -5.27 -18.29
C GLY A 375 -7.27 -5.25 -18.01
N LEU A 376 -6.93 -4.64 -16.87
CA LEU A 376 -5.57 -4.49 -16.41
C LEU A 376 -5.46 -5.03 -14.99
N LEU A 377 -4.50 -5.94 -14.77
CA LEU A 377 -4.17 -6.47 -13.47
C LEU A 377 -2.80 -5.91 -13.03
N LEU A 378 -2.78 -5.10 -11.97
CA LEU A 378 -1.56 -4.50 -11.44
C LEU A 378 -1.30 -4.95 -10.01
N TYR A 379 -0.17 -5.61 -9.79
CA TYR A 379 0.26 -6.06 -8.47
C TYR A 379 1.55 -5.33 -8.09
N ALA A 380 1.57 -4.60 -6.99
CA ALA A 380 2.78 -3.94 -6.52
C ALA A 380 3.45 -4.73 -5.39
N THR A 381 4.78 -4.79 -5.46
CA THR A 381 5.61 -5.21 -4.33
C THR A 381 5.82 -4.04 -3.37
N SER A 382 6.14 -4.34 -2.11
CA SER A 382 6.60 -3.34 -1.14
C SER A 382 8.06 -3.61 -0.78
N ALA A 383 8.82 -2.55 -0.52
CA ALA A 383 10.17 -2.65 0.04
C ALA A 383 10.27 -1.98 1.42
N SER A 384 9.17 -1.43 1.94
CA SER A 384 9.16 -0.77 3.26
C SER A 384 8.75 -1.72 4.38
N ASN A 385 7.80 -2.58 4.10
CA ASN A 385 7.28 -3.62 4.98
C ASN A 385 7.16 -4.83 4.07
N ASN A 386 8.14 -5.74 4.09
CA ASN A 386 8.19 -6.89 3.20
C ASN A 386 8.75 -8.07 3.97
N PRO A 387 8.07 -9.24 3.99
CA PRO A 387 8.60 -10.45 4.60
C PRO A 387 9.81 -11.04 3.85
N ASN A 388 10.14 -10.49 2.67
CA ASN A 388 11.24 -10.89 1.79
C ASN A 388 11.24 -12.40 1.44
N PRO A 389 10.14 -12.92 0.85
CA PRO A 389 10.07 -14.33 0.48
C PRO A 389 11.08 -14.65 -0.62
N VAL A 390 11.98 -15.59 -0.32
CA VAL A 390 13.06 -16.00 -1.25
C VAL A 390 12.48 -16.55 -2.55
N ALA A 391 11.45 -17.40 -2.46
CA ALA A 391 10.76 -17.97 -3.61
C ALA A 391 10.22 -16.89 -4.57
N PHE A 392 9.62 -15.85 -4.00
CA PHE A 392 9.04 -14.76 -4.77
C PHE A 392 10.09 -13.93 -5.49
N ASN A 393 11.20 -13.59 -4.81
CA ASN A 393 12.28 -12.83 -5.44
C ASN A 393 12.89 -13.60 -6.62
N ILE A 394 13.17 -14.90 -6.44
CA ILE A 394 13.67 -15.76 -7.53
C ILE A 394 12.65 -15.80 -8.67
N ALA A 395 11.35 -15.89 -8.37
CA ALA A 395 10.31 -15.90 -9.39
C ALA A 395 10.22 -14.58 -10.17
N LEU A 396 10.41 -13.43 -9.51
CA LEU A 396 10.49 -12.13 -10.16
C LEU A 396 11.74 -12.02 -11.05
N ASP A 397 12.90 -12.47 -10.57
CA ASP A 397 14.15 -12.48 -11.35
C ASP A 397 14.03 -13.39 -12.57
N ARG A 398 13.38 -14.55 -12.42
CA ARG A 398 13.05 -15.48 -13.52
C ARG A 398 12.17 -14.83 -14.57
N LEU A 399 11.19 -14.04 -14.13
CA LEU A 399 10.28 -13.35 -15.03
C LEU A 399 11.01 -12.21 -15.77
N ALA A 400 11.83 -11.43 -15.08
CA ALA A 400 12.67 -10.39 -15.67
C ALA A 400 13.68 -10.97 -16.68
N ALA A 401 14.32 -12.09 -16.36
CA ALA A 401 15.25 -12.79 -17.26
C ALA A 401 14.55 -13.26 -18.55
N ARG A 402 13.32 -13.78 -18.44
CA ARG A 402 12.51 -14.17 -19.60
C ARG A 402 12.12 -12.97 -20.46
N GLN A 403 11.72 -11.86 -19.85
CA GLN A 403 11.44 -10.62 -20.59
C GLN A 403 12.67 -10.10 -21.32
N ALA A 404 13.87 -10.33 -20.78
CA ALA A 404 15.14 -10.03 -21.44
C ALA A 404 15.56 -11.06 -22.51
N GLY A 405 14.74 -12.09 -22.77
CA GLY A 405 15.00 -13.13 -23.78
C GLY A 405 15.98 -14.22 -23.34
N ILE A 406 16.29 -14.32 -22.04
CA ILE A 406 17.18 -15.36 -21.50
C ILE A 406 16.39 -16.65 -21.35
N SER A 407 16.89 -17.74 -21.95
CA SER A 407 16.21 -19.03 -21.94
C SER A 407 16.39 -19.75 -20.58
N PRO A 408 15.46 -20.63 -20.16
CA PRO A 408 15.62 -21.41 -18.92
C PRO A 408 16.85 -22.32 -18.89
N SER A 409 17.39 -22.67 -20.05
CA SER A 409 18.57 -23.52 -20.21
C SER A 409 19.88 -22.75 -20.03
N ASP A 410 19.84 -21.42 -20.05
CA ASP A 410 21.04 -20.61 -19.90
C ASP A 410 21.54 -20.63 -18.45
N PRO A 411 22.88 -20.68 -18.23
CA PRO A 411 23.45 -20.64 -16.88
C PRO A 411 23.19 -19.31 -16.16
N LYS A 412 22.85 -18.25 -16.90
CA LYS A 412 22.45 -16.94 -16.37
C LYS A 412 20.99 -16.92 -15.88
N TYR A 413 20.22 -17.98 -16.13
CA TYR A 413 18.86 -18.09 -15.65
C TYR A 413 18.84 -18.23 -14.12
N PRO A 414 18.12 -17.37 -13.39
CA PRO A 414 18.12 -17.40 -11.93
C PRO A 414 17.46 -18.69 -11.43
N ASN A 415 18.29 -19.55 -10.85
CA ASN A 415 17.85 -20.78 -10.21
C ASN A 415 17.98 -20.68 -8.68
N PRO A 416 17.10 -21.34 -7.92
CA PRO A 416 17.29 -21.52 -6.49
C PRO A 416 18.69 -22.01 -6.19
N ALA A 417 19.32 -21.42 -5.17
CA ALA A 417 20.58 -21.93 -4.66
C ALA A 417 20.38 -23.36 -4.18
N ALA A 418 21.35 -24.23 -4.43
CA ALA A 418 21.32 -25.61 -3.97
C ALA A 418 21.07 -25.68 -2.46
N TYR A 419 20.26 -26.64 -2.02
CA TYR A 419 19.93 -26.91 -0.62
C TYR A 419 19.13 -25.82 0.12
N ARG A 420 18.48 -24.90 -0.60
CA ARG A 420 17.48 -24.01 0.01
C ARG A 420 16.08 -24.55 -0.24
N ASP A 421 15.31 -24.69 0.83
CA ASP A 421 13.87 -24.96 0.73
C ASP A 421 13.19 -23.71 0.16
N VAL A 422 12.63 -23.87 -1.04
CA VAL A 422 11.91 -22.82 -1.73
C VAL A 422 10.48 -23.28 -1.93
N ASP A 423 9.53 -22.41 -1.59
CA ASP A 423 8.12 -22.71 -1.79
C ASP A 423 7.80 -22.87 -3.29
N GLU A 424 7.51 -24.10 -3.67
CA GLU A 424 7.18 -24.49 -5.04
C GLU A 424 5.87 -23.83 -5.51
N ARG A 425 4.89 -23.61 -4.60
CA ARG A 425 3.59 -23.02 -4.96
C ARG A 425 3.76 -21.60 -5.49
N VAL A 426 4.69 -20.84 -4.92
CA VAL A 426 5.03 -19.47 -5.35
C VAL A 426 5.79 -19.49 -6.67
N LEU A 427 6.74 -20.42 -6.83
CA LEU A 427 7.47 -20.56 -8.09
C LEU A 427 6.52 -20.93 -9.24
N GLU A 428 5.58 -21.86 -9.01
CA GLU A 428 4.59 -22.30 -9.99
C GLU A 428 3.60 -21.22 -10.39
N LEU A 429 3.23 -20.33 -9.46
CA LEU A 429 2.32 -19.23 -9.74
C LEU A 429 2.81 -18.32 -10.89
N LEU A 430 4.12 -18.13 -10.99
CA LEU A 430 4.76 -17.24 -11.97
C LEU A 430 5.47 -18.00 -13.10
N LYS A 431 5.22 -19.32 -13.23
CA LYS A 431 5.63 -20.07 -14.42
C LYS A 431 4.67 -19.72 -15.57
N PRO A 432 5.17 -19.25 -16.73
CA PRO A 432 4.38 -19.12 -17.94
C PRO A 432 3.99 -20.52 -18.41
N LEU A 433 2.78 -20.66 -18.95
CA LEU A 433 2.43 -21.83 -19.74
C LEU A 433 2.77 -21.56 -21.21
N ASP A 434 3.15 -22.63 -21.93
CA ASP A 434 3.78 -22.57 -23.25
C ASP A 434 2.90 -21.96 -24.38
N LYS A 435 1.67 -21.54 -24.09
CA LYS A 435 0.70 -20.99 -25.06
C LYS A 435 -0.05 -19.75 -24.53
N ALA A 436 0.63 -18.84 -23.85
CA ALA A 436 0.01 -17.69 -23.20
C ALA A 436 -0.59 -16.65 -24.18
N THR A 437 -1.90 -16.39 -24.08
CA THR A 437 -2.60 -15.29 -24.78
C THR A 437 -2.31 -13.90 -24.16
N SER A 438 -1.86 -13.86 -22.90
CA SER A 438 -1.47 -12.65 -22.16
C SER A 438 -0.26 -12.92 -21.26
N PRO A 439 0.97 -12.57 -21.68
CA PRO A 439 2.16 -12.82 -20.87
C PRO A 439 2.14 -11.95 -19.60
N LEU A 440 2.52 -12.55 -18.48
CA LEU A 440 2.74 -11.82 -17.23
C LEU A 440 4.05 -11.03 -17.34
N GLU A 441 3.99 -9.73 -17.10
CA GLU A 441 5.14 -8.84 -17.20
C GLU A 441 5.56 -8.33 -15.81
N VAL A 442 6.87 -8.21 -15.56
CA VAL A 442 7.41 -7.43 -14.44
C VAL A 442 7.79 -6.05 -14.98
N GLN A 443 7.38 -5.02 -14.25
CA GLN A 443 7.77 -3.63 -14.52
C GLN A 443 8.58 -3.12 -13.33
N PHE A 444 9.84 -2.75 -13.59
CA PHE A 444 10.71 -2.21 -12.55
C PHE A 444 10.64 -0.68 -12.53
N LEU A 445 10.09 -0.11 -11.44
CA LEU A 445 10.06 1.33 -11.22
C LEU A 445 11.35 1.81 -10.53
N GLY A 446 12.15 2.53 -11.30
CA GLY A 446 13.38 3.21 -10.85
C GLY A 446 13.11 4.58 -10.20
N GLY A 447 14.17 5.38 -10.08
CA GLY A 447 14.07 6.80 -9.74
C GLY A 447 13.58 7.65 -10.94
N LEU A 448 13.27 8.91 -10.68
CA LEU A 448 12.98 9.91 -11.71
C LEU A 448 14.23 10.20 -12.54
N THR A 449 14.05 10.56 -13.81
CA THR A 449 15.15 11.17 -14.57
C THR A 449 15.48 12.56 -14.02
N ARG A 450 16.61 13.15 -14.42
CA ARG A 450 17.00 14.50 -13.99
C ARG A 450 15.94 15.53 -14.40
N ASP A 451 15.42 15.44 -15.62
CA ASP A 451 14.39 16.35 -16.13
C ASP A 451 13.08 16.20 -15.35
N GLU A 452 12.67 14.96 -15.04
CA GLU A 452 11.48 14.70 -14.22
C GLU A 452 11.67 15.20 -12.78
N ALA A 453 12.87 15.05 -12.22
CA ALA A 453 13.21 15.55 -10.90
C ALA A 453 13.22 17.09 -10.86
N ARG A 454 13.63 17.75 -11.95
CA ARG A 454 13.56 19.21 -12.10
C ARG A 454 12.10 19.67 -12.03
N GLY A 455 11.22 19.12 -12.86
CA GLY A 455 9.79 19.48 -12.83
C GLY A 455 9.12 19.20 -11.47
N PHE A 456 9.52 18.11 -10.80
CA PHE A 456 9.08 17.82 -9.44
C PHE A 456 9.52 18.89 -8.43
N TYR A 457 10.77 19.36 -8.49
CA TYR A 457 11.22 20.43 -7.60
C TYR A 457 10.66 21.80 -7.96
N GLU A 458 10.44 22.09 -9.24
CA GLU A 458 9.77 23.33 -9.68
C GLU A 458 8.37 23.43 -9.07
N TYR A 459 7.65 22.32 -9.01
CA TYR A 459 6.38 22.25 -8.28
C TYR A 459 6.55 22.52 -6.79
N PHE A 460 7.58 21.97 -6.13
CA PHE A 460 7.86 22.23 -4.71
C PHE A 460 8.21 23.70 -4.44
N ALA A 461 8.97 24.34 -5.33
CA ALA A 461 9.29 25.77 -5.21
C ALA A 461 8.07 26.65 -5.42
N ARG A 462 7.26 26.38 -6.47
CA ARG A 462 5.99 27.11 -6.70
C ARG A 462 5.00 26.93 -5.55
N SER A 463 5.02 25.78 -4.88
CA SER A 463 4.22 25.51 -3.67
C SER A 463 4.76 26.20 -2.41
N GLY A 464 5.91 26.88 -2.49
CA GLY A 464 6.54 27.58 -1.37
C GLY A 464 7.30 26.67 -0.38
N LEU A 465 7.56 25.40 -0.74
CA LEU A 465 8.27 24.45 0.12
C LEU A 465 9.78 24.56 0.00
N VAL A 466 10.27 24.73 -1.22
CA VAL A 466 11.68 24.96 -1.53
C VAL A 466 11.87 26.44 -1.81
N ARG A 467 12.81 27.08 -1.10
CA ARG A 467 13.09 28.52 -1.21
C ARG A 467 14.41 28.83 -1.93
N ASP A 468 14.96 27.84 -2.62
CA ASP A 468 16.19 27.96 -3.40
C ASP A 468 15.88 28.15 -4.89
N ILE A 469 16.86 28.70 -5.62
CA ILE A 469 16.81 28.78 -7.08
C ILE A 469 17.09 27.39 -7.65
N ILE A 470 16.15 26.86 -8.43
CA ILE A 470 16.27 25.55 -9.04
C ILE A 470 17.16 25.68 -10.28
N THR A 471 18.44 25.37 -10.11
CA THR A 471 19.42 25.26 -11.19
C THR A 471 19.70 23.79 -11.51
N GLU A 472 20.20 23.51 -12.71
CA GLU A 472 20.61 22.15 -13.12
C GLU A 472 21.62 21.53 -12.15
N GLN A 473 22.55 22.34 -11.63
CA GLN A 473 23.53 21.89 -10.64
C GLN A 473 22.85 21.48 -9.32
N TRP A 474 21.91 22.29 -8.85
CA TRP A 474 21.15 22.01 -7.62
C TRP A 474 20.31 20.73 -7.79
N VAL A 475 19.62 20.58 -8.93
CA VAL A 475 18.87 19.35 -9.24
C VAL A 475 19.80 18.15 -9.32
N GLY A 476 20.95 18.28 -9.98
CA GLY A 476 21.96 17.22 -10.08
C GLY A 476 22.51 16.76 -8.73
N GLU A 477 22.77 17.70 -7.82
CA GLU A 477 23.19 17.40 -6.44
C GLU A 477 22.10 16.61 -5.70
N LYS A 478 20.85 17.10 -5.70
CA LYS A 478 19.75 16.43 -4.99
C LYS A 478 19.39 15.07 -5.61
N TRP A 479 19.45 14.98 -6.93
CA TRP A 479 19.24 13.73 -7.65
C TRP A 479 20.29 12.68 -7.26
N SER A 480 21.56 13.09 -7.14
CA SER A 480 22.65 12.21 -6.71
C SER A 480 22.50 11.79 -5.25
N LEU A 481 22.18 12.73 -4.35
CA LEU A 481 21.92 12.45 -2.92
C LEU A 481 20.72 11.52 -2.70
N SER A 482 19.73 11.55 -3.60
CA SER A 482 18.56 10.66 -3.56
C SER A 482 18.82 9.26 -4.12
N GLY A 483 20.07 8.92 -4.49
CA GLY A 483 20.43 7.60 -5.00
C GLY A 483 19.90 7.35 -6.42
N GLY A 484 20.00 8.36 -7.30
CA GLY A 484 19.53 8.25 -8.68
C GLY A 484 18.07 8.63 -8.88
N GLY A 485 17.57 9.62 -8.11
CA GLY A 485 16.24 10.18 -8.30
C GLY A 485 15.11 9.45 -7.58
N ILE A 486 15.37 8.74 -6.48
CA ILE A 486 14.30 8.05 -5.74
C ILE A 486 13.32 9.09 -5.16
N ILE A 487 12.08 9.08 -5.64
CA ILE A 487 11.05 10.08 -5.33
C ILE A 487 10.87 10.30 -3.83
N GLY A 488 10.76 9.21 -3.06
CA GLY A 488 10.56 9.30 -1.61
C GLY A 488 11.76 9.91 -0.86
N GLU A 489 12.98 9.84 -1.42
CA GLU A 489 14.14 10.53 -0.87
C GLU A 489 14.22 11.98 -1.36
N LEU A 490 13.89 12.25 -2.63
CA LEU A 490 13.73 13.62 -3.16
C LEU A 490 12.72 14.43 -2.36
N GLU A 491 11.56 13.84 -2.04
CA GLU A 491 10.52 14.44 -1.19
C GLU A 491 11.07 14.83 0.20
N LYS A 492 11.91 13.98 0.81
CA LYS A 492 12.52 14.28 2.12
C LYS A 492 13.54 15.41 2.02
N LEU A 493 14.37 15.42 0.97
CA LEU A 493 15.35 16.47 0.73
C LEU A 493 14.67 17.82 0.50
N GLY A 494 13.59 17.84 -0.29
CA GLY A 494 12.77 19.04 -0.52
C GLY A 494 12.06 19.56 0.73
N ARG A 495 11.67 18.69 1.68
CA ARG A 495 11.01 19.09 2.94
C ARG A 495 11.94 19.60 4.02
N ARG A 496 13.12 18.98 4.14
CA ARG A 496 14.02 19.21 5.28
C ARG A 496 14.83 20.48 5.14
N TYR A 497 14.79 21.14 3.98
CA TYR A 497 15.51 22.38 3.78
C TYR A 497 14.78 23.56 4.43
N ARG A 498 14.90 23.65 5.76
CA ARG A 498 14.95 24.97 6.39
C ARG A 498 16.37 25.46 6.16
N SER A 499 16.59 26.33 5.18
CA SER A 499 17.84 27.10 5.18
C SER A 499 17.84 27.91 6.48
N ALA A 500 18.71 27.49 7.41
CA ALA A 500 19.12 28.34 8.51
C ALA A 500 20.05 29.41 7.92
N SER A 501 19.46 30.44 7.33
CA SER A 501 20.17 31.68 6.99
C SER A 501 19.14 32.82 6.93
N ALA A 502 18.88 33.40 8.09
CA ALA A 502 18.51 34.79 8.23
C ALA A 502 19.58 35.45 9.11
#